data_AF-A0A091ECM3-F1
#
_entry.id   AF-A0A091ECM3-F1
#
_cell.length_a   1.000
_cell.length_b   1.000
_cell.length_c   1.000
_cell.angle_alpha   90.00
_cell.angle_beta   90.00
_cell.angle_gamma   90.00
#
_symmetry.space_group_name_H-M   'P 1'
#
loop_
_entity.id
_entity.type
_entity.pdbx_description
1 polymer ?
#
loop_
_entity_poly.entity_id
_entity_poly.type
_entity_poly.pdbx_seq_one_letter_code
_entity_poly.pdbx_strand_id
1 'polypeptide(L)' 'ILEQPKQRGMRFRYKCEGRSAGSIPGEHSTETTKTHPTIRV' A
#
# COMPACT_ATOMS: atom_id res chain seq x y z
N ILE A 1 0.38 15.92 -1.04
CA ILE A 1 0.40 14.50 -0.62
C ILE A 1 1.34 14.43 0.59
N LEU A 2 0.86 13.94 1.74
CA LEU A 2 1.68 13.82 2.95
C LEU A 2 2.52 12.54 2.93
N GLU A 3 1.97 11.46 2.39
CA GLU A 3 2.67 10.18 2.26
C GLU A 3 2.35 9.56 0.90
N GLN A 4 3.39 9.28 0.12
CA GLN A 4 3.30 8.64 -1.18
C GLN A 4 3.10 7.12 -1.02
N PRO A 5 2.52 6.42 -2.01
CA PRO A 5 2.51 4.96 -2.02
C PRO A 5 3.91 4.38 -2.23
N LYS A 6 4.19 3.26 -1.57
CA LYS A 6 5.45 2.52 -1.76
C LYS A 6 5.56 2.04 -3.20
N GLN A 7 6.66 2.39 -3.86
CA GLN A 7 6.85 2.09 -5.30
C GLN A 7 7.00 0.59 -5.60
N ARG A 8 7.40 -0.23 -4.63
CA ARG A 8 7.75 -1.64 -4.83
C ARG A 8 7.21 -2.52 -3.71
N GLY A 9 7.07 -3.81 -3.98
CA GLY A 9 6.70 -4.83 -2.99
C GLY A 9 5.21 -5.16 -2.94
N MET A 10 4.37 -4.44 -3.68
CA MET A 10 2.96 -4.80 -3.88
C MET A 10 2.74 -5.41 -5.26
N ARG A 11 2.05 -6.56 -5.32
CA ARG A 11 1.67 -7.23 -6.57
C ARG A 11 0.22 -6.90 -6.92
N PHE A 12 -0.02 -6.45 -8.16
CA PHE A 12 -1.38 -6.36 -8.68
C PHE A 12 -1.99 -7.75 -8.81
N ARG A 13 -3.29 -7.85 -8.50
CA ARG A 13 -4.01 -9.13 -8.49
C ARG A 13 -5.16 -9.12 -9.48
N TYR A 14 -5.38 -10.28 -10.09
CA TYR A 14 -6.55 -10.53 -10.94
C TYR A 14 -7.79 -10.85 -10.11
N LYS A 15 -8.95 -10.62 -10.73
CA LYS A 15 -10.27 -10.89 -10.10
C LYS A 15 -10.42 -12.35 -9.64
N CYS A 16 -9.79 -13.31 -10.32
CA CYS A 16 -9.90 -14.74 -10.01
C CYS A 16 -9.03 -15.21 -8.84
N GLU A 17 -8.15 -14.38 -8.27
CA GLU A 17 -7.23 -14.81 -7.20
C GLU A 17 -7.91 -15.05 -5.84
N GLY A 18 -9.21 -14.72 -5.70
CA GLY A 18 -10.08 -15.15 -4.59
C GLY A 18 -9.76 -14.58 -3.20
N ARG A 19 -8.63 -13.91 -3.00
CA ARG A 19 -8.22 -13.25 -1.74
C ARG A 19 -8.24 -11.73 -1.91
N SER A 20 -8.67 -11.01 -0.88
CA SER A 20 -8.54 -9.55 -0.83
C SER A 20 -7.08 -9.13 -1.08
N ALA A 21 -6.87 -8.10 -1.91
CA ALA A 21 -5.53 -7.66 -2.33
C ALA A 21 -4.71 -6.97 -1.23
N GLY A 22 -5.31 -6.68 -0.07
CA GLY A 22 -4.71 -5.87 0.98
C GLY A 22 -4.72 -4.37 0.64
N SER A 23 -4.17 -3.55 1.53
CA SER A 23 -4.06 -2.09 1.38
C SER A 23 -2.69 -1.68 0.83
N ILE A 24 -2.65 -0.67 -0.04
CA ILE A 24 -1.38 -0.10 -0.54
C ILE A 24 -0.58 0.47 0.65
N PRO A 25 0.67 0.03 0.88
CA PRO A 25 1.52 0.60 1.92
C PRO A 25 2.05 1.97 1.50
N GLY A 26 2.28 2.84 2.48
CA GLY A 26 2.96 4.11 2.30
C GLY A 26 4.47 3.93 2.09
N GLU A 27 5.13 4.95 1.54
CA GLU A 27 6.56 4.96 1.22
C GLU A 27 7.43 4.66 2.45
N HIS A 28 7.01 5.14 3.62
CA HIS A 28 7.72 4.95 4.89
C HIS A 28 7.27 3.70 5.67
N SER A 29 6.42 2.86 5.08
CA SER A 29 5.95 1.63 5.72
C SER A 29 7.10 0.65 5.89
N THR A 30 7.36 0.28 7.13
CA THR A 30 8.32 -0.75 7.53
C THR A 30 7.59 -2.05 7.90
N GLU A 31 8.33 -3.09 8.26
CA GLU A 31 7.77 -4.38 8.69
C GLU A 31 7.05 -4.28 10.03
N THR A 32 7.55 -3.45 10.94
CA THR A 32 7.00 -3.23 12.28
C THR A 32 5.93 -2.13 12.31
N THR A 33 6.12 -1.06 11.53
CA THR A 33 5.16 0.04 11.42
C THR A 33 4.61 0.16 10.01
N LYS A 34 3.33 -0.23 9.87
CA LYS A 34 2.58 -0.08 8.63
C LYS A 34 1.98 1.31 8.53
N THR A 35 2.30 2.00 7.44
CA THR A 35 1.76 3.31 7.10
C THR A 35 1.04 3.24 5.76
N HIS A 36 0.26 4.27 5.43
CA HIS A 36 -0.63 4.27 4.26
C HIS A 36 -0.56 5.61 3.50
N PRO A 37 -0.80 5.59 2.17
CA PRO A 37 -0.83 6.83 1.39
C PRO A 37 -1.84 7.82 1.97
N THR A 38 -1.37 9.03 2.25
CA THR A 38 -2.16 10.05 2.96
C THR A 38 -2.07 11.39 2.24
N ILE A 39 -3.20 12.09 2.14
CA ILE A 39 -3.28 13.46 1.61
C ILE A 39 -3.75 14.42 2.70
N ARG A 40 -3.46 15.70 2.51
CA ARG A 40 -4.01 16.81 3.29
C ARG A 40 -4.58 17.81 2.29
N VAL A 41 -5.79 18.29 2.58
CA VAL A 41 -6.47 19.35 1.83
C VAL A 41 -5.92 20.71 2.27
#